data_AF-A0A0J8QPR9-F1
#
_entry.id   AF-A0A0J8QPR9-F1
#
_cell.length_a   1.000
_cell.length_b   1.000
_cell.length_c   1.000
_cell.angle_alpha   90.00
_cell.angle_beta   90.00
_cell.angle_gamma   90.00
#
_symmetry.space_group_name_H-M   'P 1'
#
loop_
_entity.id
_entity.type
_entity.pdbx_description
1 polymer ?
#
loop_
_entity_poly.entity_id
_entity_poly.type
_entity_poly.pdbx_seq_one_letter_code
_entity_poly.pdbx_strand_id
1 'polypeptide(L)' 'MSSQREVAIGIAIRDFENSTISSVKTVAAAYNIPRSTLCSRLDGRTNPRISDLQH' A
#
# COMPACT_ATOMS: atom_id res chain seq x y z
N MET A 1 -13.64 1.57 13.34
CA MET A 1 -13.42 0.12 13.11
C MET A 1 -12.75 -0.03 11.76
N SER A 2 -11.41 -0.07 11.69
CA SER A 2 -10.74 -0.36 10.42
C SER A 2 -11.05 -1.80 10.03
N SER A 3 -11.62 -1.99 8.84
CA SER A 3 -11.91 -3.33 8.34
C SER A 3 -10.60 -4.12 8.22
N GLN A 4 -10.63 -5.42 8.51
CA GLN A 4 -9.45 -6.31 8.44
C GLN A 4 -8.68 -6.18 7.11
N ARG A 5 -9.40 -5.81 6.04
CA ARG A 5 -8.85 -5.49 4.72
C ARG A 5 -7.93 -4.26 4.70
N GLU A 6 -8.29 -3.19 5.39
CA GLU A 6 -7.47 -1.97 5.47
C GLU A 6 -6.18 -2.22 6.26
N VAL A 7 -6.24 -3.06 7.30
CA VAL A 7 -5.06 -3.48 8.06
C VAL A 7 -4.11 -4.29 7.19
N ALA A 8 -4.64 -5.25 6.41
CA ALA A 8 -3.84 -6.05 5.48
C ALA A 8 -3.14 -5.20 4.42
N ILE A 9 -3.84 -4.20 3.85
CA ILE A 9 -3.26 -3.25 2.90
C ILE A 9 -2.10 -2.45 3.52
N GLY A 10 -2.27 -1.97 4.76
CA GLY A 10 -1.23 -1.21 5.46
C GLY A 10 0.04 -2.04 5.72
N ILE A 11 -0.12 -3.30 6.13
CA ILE A 11 1.00 -4.22 6.37
C ILE A 11 1.69 -4.57 5.05
N ALA A 12 0.93 -4.89 4.00
CA ALA A 12 1.45 -5.18 2.67
C ALA A 12 2.33 -4.05 2.12
N ILE A 13 1.90 -2.79 2.24
CA ILE A 13 2.67 -1.63 1.81
C ILE A 13 3.98 -1.52 2.60
N ARG A 14 3.91 -1.71 3.91
CA ARG A 14 5.08 -1.60 4.80
C ARG A 14 6.10 -2.70 4.53
N ASP A 15 5.67 -3.92 4.21
CA ASP A 15 6.56 -5.01 3.80
C ASP A 15 7.22 -4.78 2.44
N PHE A 16 6.50 -4.12 1.52
CA PHE A 16 7.04 -3.70 0.24
C PHE A 16 8.08 -2.58 0.41
N GLU A 17 7.79 -1.56 1.23
CA GLU A 17 8.69 -0.42 1.53
C GLU A 17 9.95 -0.86 2.28
N ASN A 18 9.81 -1.80 3.23
CA ASN A 18 10.94 -2.38 3.97
C ASN A 18 11.83 -3.28 3.10
N SER A 19 11.54 -3.42 1.79
CA SER A 19 12.25 -4.30 0.85
C SER A 19 12.28 -5.78 1.25
N THR A 20 11.42 -6.19 2.18
CA THR A 20 11.23 -7.60 2.56
C THR A 20 10.77 -8.42 1.36
N ILE A 21 9.94 -7.81 0.50
CA ILE A 21 9.45 -8.40 -0.75
C ILE A 21 9.48 -7.33 -1.83
N SER A 22 10.42 -7.43 -2.77
CA SER A 22 10.63 -6.42 -3.82
C SER A 22 9.58 -6.45 -4.94
N SER A 23 8.62 -7.37 -4.91
CA SER A 23 7.62 -7.55 -5.95
C SER A 23 6.20 -7.32 -5.42
N VAL A 24 5.53 -6.31 -5.96
CA VAL A 24 4.12 -5.98 -5.66
C VAL A 24 3.20 -7.19 -5.89
N LYS A 25 3.51 -8.05 -6.88
CA LYS A 25 2.73 -9.27 -7.15
C LYS A 25 2.80 -10.25 -5.99
N THR A 26 3.98 -10.46 -5.44
CA THR A 26 4.23 -11.41 -4.35
C THR A 26 3.59 -10.92 -3.07
N VAL A 27 3.73 -9.62 -2.75
CA VAL A 27 3.06 -9.01 -1.60
C VAL A 27 1.54 -9.11 -1.72
N ALA A 28 0.98 -8.73 -2.87
CA ALA A 28 -0.46 -8.80 -3.10
C ALA A 28 -1.01 -10.23 -2.91
N ALA A 29 -0.30 -11.25 -3.40
CA ALA A 29 -0.67 -12.65 -3.22
C ALA A 29 -0.56 -13.09 -1.75
N ALA A 30 0.49 -12.69 -1.04
CA ALA A 30 0.71 -13.06 0.37
C ALA A 30 -0.41 -12.55 1.29
N TYR A 31 -0.93 -11.36 1.01
CA TYR A 31 -1.97 -10.71 1.81
C TYR A 31 -3.39 -10.86 1.24
N ASN A 32 -3.57 -11.65 0.17
CA ASN A 32 -4.84 -11.85 -0.55
C ASN A 32 -5.50 -10.52 -0.97
N ILE A 33 -4.70 -9.60 -1.51
CA ILE A 33 -5.14 -8.26 -1.92
C ILE A 33 -5.03 -8.17 -3.45
N PRO A 34 -5.98 -7.53 -4.14
CA PRO A 34 -5.82 -7.23 -5.55
C PRO A 34 -4.55 -6.40 -5.81
N ARG A 35 -3.74 -6.83 -6.78
CA ARG A 35 -2.53 -6.10 -7.19
C ARG A 35 -2.85 -4.65 -7.57
N SER A 36 -3.98 -4.42 -8.25
CA SER A 36 -4.44 -3.07 -8.61
C SER A 36 -4.65 -2.19 -7.37
N THR A 37 -5.27 -2.73 -6.31
CA THR A 37 -5.45 -2.01 -5.04
C THR A 37 -4.10 -1.65 -4.42
N LEU A 38 -3.15 -2.59 -4.38
CA LEU A 38 -1.83 -2.33 -3.80
C LEU A 38 -1.05 -1.30 -4.65
N CYS A 39 -1.07 -1.43 -5.98
CA CYS A 39 -0.48 -0.45 -6.89
C CYS A 39 -1.11 0.94 -6.71
N SER A 40 -2.43 1.08 -6.72
CA SER A 40 -3.11 2.37 -6.53
C SER A 40 -2.80 3.00 -5.18
N ARG A 41 -2.60 2.20 -4.12
CA ARG A 41 -2.22 2.68 -2.80
C ARG A 41 -0.75 3.10 -2.74
N LEU A 42 0.15 2.35 -3.38
CA LEU A 42 1.55 2.72 -3.52
C LEU A 42 1.67 4.01 -4.34
N ASP A 43 0.99 4.11 -5.48
CA ASP A 43 0.95 5.30 -6.34
C ASP A 43 0.31 6.50 -5.64
N GLY A 44 -0.80 6.29 -4.93
CA GLY A 44 -1.47 7.35 -4.17
C GLY A 44 -0.65 7.84 -2.97
N ARG A 45 0.32 7.04 -2.50
CA ARG A 45 1.27 7.43 -1.45
C ARG A 45 2.53 8.09 -2.01
N THR A 46 3.01 7.66 -3.17
CA THR A 46 4.14 8.28 -3.89
C THR A 46 3.74 9.53 -4.66
N ASN A 47 2.45 9.75 -4.90
CA ASN A 47 1.90 10.96 -5.46
C ASN A 47 1.19 11.76 -4.35
N PRO A 48 1.94 12.45 -3.47
CA PRO A 48 1.37 13.41 -2.56
C PRO A 48 0.91 14.61 -3.38
N ARG A 49 -0.24 14.52 -4.06
CA ARG A 49 -0.98 15.72 -4.52
C ARG A 49 -1.64 16.45 -3.34
N ILE A 50 -0.96 16.46 -2.21
CA ILE A 50 -1.16 17.35 -1.07
C ILE A 50 0.23 17.84 -0.68
N SER A 51 0.88 18.52 -1.60
CA SER A 51 1.58 19.74 -1.22
C SER A 51 0.50 20.73 -0.73
N ASP A 52 0.76 21.40 0.40
CA ASP A 52 0.36 22.80 0.55
C ASP A 52 -1.12 23.14 0.86
N LEU A 53 -1.62 22.79 2.05
CA LEU A 53 -2.75 23.55 2.64
C LEU A 53 -2.81 23.48 4.17
N GLN A 54 -1.71 23.80 4.84
CA GLN A 54 -1.73 24.37 6.20
C GLN A 54 -0.64 25.45 6.28
N HIS A 55 -1.02 26.66 5.87
CA HIS A 55 -0.32 27.91 6.13
C HIS A 55 -1.10 28.68 7.20
#